data_AF-A0A0Q7W9S7-F1
#
_entry.id   AF-A0A0Q7W9S7-F1
#
_cell.length_a   1.000
_cell.length_b   1.000
_cell.length_c   1.000
_cell.angle_alpha   90.00
_cell.angle_beta   90.00
_cell.angle_gamma   90.00
#
_symmetry.space_group_name_H-M   'P 1'
#
loop_
_entity.id
_entity.type
_entity.pdbx_description
1 polymer ?
#
loop_
_entity_poly.entity_id
_entity_poly.type
_entity_poly.pdbx_seq_one_letter_code
_entity_poly.pdbx_strand_id
1 'polypeptide(L)'
;MPAFTIVTTSATQGSDAAEVSTLADEFGNESEALGYSRRMAEEMVGLAHQLSLDFDYSNVGLYEGDLIDEELDPAHPAFMGAWVLDEEGVAFVPADEFRESETEPS
;
A
#
# COMPACT_ATOMS: atom_id res chain seq x y z
N MET A 1 4.45 -8.72 -20.16
CA MET A 1 3.30 -8.01 -19.55
C MET A 1 3.90 -6.85 -18.75
N PRO A 2 3.23 -5.71 -18.51
CA PRO A 2 3.81 -4.69 -17.63
C PRO A 2 4.04 -5.26 -16.23
N ALA A 3 5.22 -4.99 -15.67
CA ALA A 3 5.52 -5.34 -14.28
C ALA A 3 4.97 -4.27 -13.34
N PHE A 4 4.54 -4.69 -12.16
CA PHE A 4 4.13 -3.81 -11.08
C PHE A 4 4.68 -4.35 -9.77
N THR A 5 4.95 -3.43 -8.85
CA THR A 5 5.40 -3.75 -7.50
C THR A 5 4.36 -3.29 -6.49
N ILE A 6 4.00 -4.18 -5.57
CA ILE A 6 3.06 -3.94 -4.49
C ILE A 6 3.84 -3.99 -3.18
N VAL A 7 3.69 -2.94 -2.38
CA VAL A 7 4.30 -2.83 -1.06
C VAL A 7 3.19 -2.85 -0.02
N THR A 8 3.26 -3.82 0.88
CA THR A 8 2.38 -3.90 2.05
C THR A 8 3.13 -3.42 3.27
N THR A 9 2.63 -2.35 3.88
CA THR A 9 3.12 -1.85 5.17
C THR A 9 2.07 -2.18 6.22
N SER A 10 2.48 -2.82 7.31
CA SER A 10 1.61 -3.13 8.43
C SER A 10 2.27 -2.78 9.76
N ALA A 11 1.57 -2.03 10.58
CA ALA A 11 1.97 -1.72 11.95
C ALA A 11 0.96 -2.33 12.93
N THR A 12 1.44 -2.68 14.13
CA THR A 12 0.59 -3.21 15.21
C THR A 12 0.48 -2.19 16.33
N GLN A 13 -0.70 -2.03 16.89
CA GLN A 13 -0.94 -1.12 18.01
C GLN A 13 -0.04 -1.45 19.20
N GLY A 14 0.66 -0.43 19.71
CA GLY A 14 1.60 -0.58 20.82
C GLY A 14 2.93 -1.23 20.46
N SER A 15 3.23 -1.39 19.17
CA SER A 15 4.54 -1.77 18.64
C SER A 15 5.17 -0.58 17.92
N ASP A 16 6.46 -0.33 18.15
CA ASP A 16 7.23 0.67 17.40
C ASP A 16 7.79 0.12 16.07
N ALA A 17 7.47 -1.14 15.73
CA ALA A 17 7.95 -1.80 14.52
C ALA A 17 6.82 -1.94 13.48
N ALA A 18 7.10 -1.45 12.27
CA ALA A 18 6.32 -1.73 11.08
C ALA A 18 6.96 -2.89 10.30
N GLU A 19 6.12 -3.79 9.78
CA GLU A 19 6.53 -4.83 8.84
C GLU A 19 6.25 -4.34 7.42
N VAL A 20 7.25 -4.45 6.56
CA VAL A 20 7.16 -4.12 5.13
C VAL A 20 7.38 -5.39 4.32
N SER A 21 6.46 -5.68 3.41
CA SER A 21 6.54 -6.81 2.49
C SER A 21 6.36 -6.31 1.05
N THR A 22 7.18 -6.80 0.13
CA THR A 22 7.18 -6.36 -1.26
C THR A 22 6.95 -7.55 -2.20
N LEU A 23 6.08 -7.36 -3.19
CA LEU A 23 5.76 -8.31 -4.23
C LEU A 23 5.88 -7.62 -5.60
N ALA A 24 6.76 -8.11 -6.46
CA ALA A 24 6.81 -7.70 -7.87
C ALA A 24 6.26 -8.83 -8.76
N ASP A 25 5.36 -8.50 -9.68
CA ASP A 25 4.77 -9.46 -10.62
C ASP A 25 4.36 -8.78 -11.94
N GLU A 26 4.15 -9.59 -12.97
CA GLU A 26 3.63 -9.16 -14.27
C GLU A 26 2.09 -9.21 -14.30
N PHE A 27 1.45 -8.11 -14.72
CA PHE A 27 0.00 -8.02 -14.87
C PHE A 27 -0.38 -7.70 -16.30
N GLY A 28 -1.58 -8.08 -16.74
CA GLY A 28 -2.07 -7.78 -18.08
C GLY A 28 -2.19 -6.28 -18.36
N ASN A 29 -2.52 -5.49 -17.34
CA ASN A 29 -2.58 -4.03 -17.36
C ASN A 29 -2.68 -3.45 -15.93
N GLU A 30 -2.69 -2.11 -15.83
CA GLU A 30 -2.86 -1.37 -14.59
C GLU A 30 -4.15 -1.72 -13.83
N SER A 31 -5.28 -1.87 -14.53
CA SER A 31 -6.56 -2.20 -13.88
C SER A 31 -6.52 -3.56 -13.18
N GLU A 32 -5.78 -4.52 -13.73
CA GLU A 32 -5.56 -5.82 -13.11
C GLU A 32 -4.69 -5.71 -11.85
N ALA A 33 -3.60 -4.94 -11.90
CA ALA A 33 -2.74 -4.67 -10.75
C ALA A 33 -3.50 -3.94 -9.62
N LEU A 34 -4.32 -2.93 -9.97
CA LEU A 34 -5.23 -2.25 -9.05
C LEU A 34 -6.24 -3.22 -8.43
N GLY A 35 -6.85 -4.09 -9.23
CA GLY A 35 -7.81 -5.09 -8.74
C GLY A 35 -7.17 -6.17 -7.86
N TYR A 36 -5.89 -6.48 -8.06
CA TYR A 36 -5.13 -7.40 -7.20
C TYR A 36 -4.76 -6.74 -5.86
N SER A 37 -4.15 -5.55 -5.90
CA SER A 37 -3.77 -4.79 -4.71
C SER A 37 -4.98 -4.43 -3.83
N ARG A 38 -6.13 -4.10 -4.43
CA ARG A 38 -7.38 -3.91 -3.70
C ARG A 38 -7.76 -5.13 -2.86
N ARG A 39 -7.72 -6.32 -3.46
CA ARG A 39 -8.06 -7.56 -2.76
C ARG A 39 -7.10 -7.83 -1.61
N MET A 40 -5.81 -7.55 -1.79
CA MET A 40 -4.85 -7.65 -0.68
C MET A 40 -5.21 -6.70 0.47
N ALA A 41 -5.57 -5.45 0.17
CA ALA A 41 -5.97 -4.48 1.17
C ALA A 41 -7.26 -4.90 1.89
N GLU A 42 -8.26 -5.40 1.16
CA GLU A 42 -9.52 -5.91 1.73
C GLU A 42 -9.25 -7.11 2.68
N GLU A 43 -8.36 -8.03 2.31
CA GLU A 43 -7.96 -9.15 3.16
C GLU A 43 -7.22 -8.66 4.42
N MET A 44 -6.36 -7.65 4.30
CA MET A 44 -5.70 -7.03 5.46
C MET A 44 -6.70 -6.41 6.44
N VAL A 45 -7.70 -5.66 5.95
CA VAL A 45 -8.79 -5.13 6.80
C VAL A 45 -9.53 -6.28 7.49
N GLY A 46 -9.83 -7.36 6.77
CA GLY A 46 -10.47 -8.55 7.35
C GLY A 46 -9.67 -9.20 8.49
N LEU A 47 -8.34 -9.05 8.47
CA LEU A 47 -7.43 -9.55 9.52
C LEU A 47 -7.05 -8.49 10.56
N ALA A 48 -7.41 -7.22 10.35
CA ALA A 48 -6.89 -6.10 11.14
C ALA A 48 -7.15 -6.23 12.64
N HIS A 49 -8.36 -6.63 13.04
CA HIS A 49 -8.68 -6.84 14.45
C HIS A 49 -7.90 -8.01 15.07
N GLN A 50 -7.65 -9.08 14.30
CA GLN A 50 -6.91 -10.24 14.79
C GLN A 50 -5.41 -9.94 14.96
N LEU A 51 -4.88 -9.08 14.10
CA LEU A 51 -3.49 -8.64 14.09
C LEU A 51 -3.25 -7.37 14.91
N SER A 52 -4.31 -6.78 15.48
CA SER A 52 -4.28 -5.48 16.15
C SER A 52 -3.59 -4.41 15.30
N LEU A 53 -3.93 -4.37 14.00
CA LEU A 53 -3.34 -3.40 13.08
C LEU A 53 -3.60 -1.98 13.54
N ASP A 54 -2.59 -1.14 13.35
CA ASP A 54 -2.69 0.30 13.43
C ASP A 54 -2.98 0.83 12.02
N PHE A 55 -4.19 1.30 11.81
CA PHE A 55 -4.67 1.77 10.50
C PHE A 55 -3.97 3.03 10.04
N ASP A 56 -3.50 3.89 10.96
CA ASP A 56 -2.83 5.15 10.62
C ASP A 56 -1.48 4.91 9.92
N TYR A 57 -0.87 3.74 10.14
CA TYR A 57 0.45 3.40 9.60
C TYR A 57 0.44 2.17 8.69
N SER A 58 -0.74 1.58 8.42
CA SER A 58 -0.86 0.40 7.57
C SER A 58 -1.46 0.75 6.21
N ASN A 59 -0.84 0.30 5.12
CA ASN A 59 -1.30 0.58 3.75
C ASN A 59 -0.81 -0.48 2.75
N VAL A 60 -1.41 -0.47 1.56
CA VAL A 60 -0.95 -1.25 0.40
C VAL A 60 -0.63 -0.29 -0.75
N GLY A 61 0.65 -0.01 -0.97
CA GLY A 61 1.14 0.82 -2.07
C GLY A 61 1.29 0.06 -3.38
N LEU A 62 1.05 0.75 -4.50
CA LEU A 62 1.22 0.24 -5.86
C LEU A 62 2.22 1.10 -6.63
N TYR A 63 3.15 0.43 -7.32
CA TYR A 63 4.22 1.04 -8.09
C TYR A 63 4.28 0.45 -9.51
N GLU A 64 4.57 1.29 -10.49
CA GLU A 64 4.83 0.85 -11.87
C GLU A 64 6.25 0.28 -12.00
N GLY A 65 6.37 -0.92 -12.58
CA GLY A 65 7.66 -1.57 -12.83
C GLY A 65 8.02 -2.68 -11.83
N ASP A 66 9.09 -3.40 -12.16
CA ASP A 66 9.74 -4.39 -11.29
C ASP A 66 10.79 -3.68 -10.44
N LEU A 67 10.48 -3.45 -9.17
CA LEU A 67 11.27 -2.66 -8.23
C LEU A 67 11.59 -3.47 -6.96
N ILE A 68 11.61 -4.81 -7.05
CA ILE A 68 11.75 -5.70 -5.89
C ILE A 68 13.06 -5.49 -5.10
N ASP A 69 14.11 -5.02 -5.79
CA ASP A 69 15.43 -4.78 -5.22
C ASP A 69 15.63 -3.31 -4.77
N GLU A 70 14.60 -2.47 -4.89
CA GLU A 70 14.66 -1.05 -4.56
C GLU A 70 14.07 -0.75 -3.17
N GLU A 71 14.58 0.30 -2.53
CA GLU A 71 13.98 0.85 -1.32
C GLU A 71 12.81 1.75 -1.74
N LEU A 72 11.59 1.32 -1.44
CA LEU A 72 10.37 1.96 -1.91
C LEU A 72 9.72 2.80 -0.81
N ASP A 73 9.41 4.04 -1.16
CA ASP A 73 8.63 4.96 -0.37
C ASP A 73 7.60 5.72 -1.26
N PRO A 74 6.60 6.41 -0.67
CA PRO A 74 5.61 7.17 -1.43
C PRO A 74 6.16 8.34 -2.27
N ALA A 75 7.40 8.78 -2.00
CA ALA A 75 8.08 9.82 -2.79
C ALA A 75 8.72 9.24 -4.06
N HIS A 76 8.84 7.91 -4.17
CA HIS A 76 9.36 7.24 -5.36
C HIS A 76 8.54 7.63 -6.62
N PRO A 77 9.19 7.95 -7.76
CA PRO A 77 8.50 8.43 -8.96
C PRO A 77 7.56 7.40 -9.58
N ALA A 78 7.80 6.11 -9.34
CA ALA A 78 6.94 5.04 -9.82
C ALA A 78 5.69 4.80 -8.95
N PHE A 79 5.58 5.46 -7.79
CA PHE A 79 4.42 5.32 -6.91
C PHE A 79 3.16 5.85 -7.60
N MET A 80 2.16 4.97 -7.71
CA MET A 80 0.87 5.24 -8.37
C MET A 80 -0.21 5.66 -7.37
N GLY A 81 -0.10 5.18 -6.14
CA GLY A 81 -1.06 5.43 -5.06
C GLY A 81 -1.08 4.28 -4.06
N ALA A 82 -1.87 4.42 -3.01
CA ALA A 82 -1.99 3.42 -1.97
C ALA A 82 -3.46 3.17 -1.59
N TRP A 83 -3.75 1.93 -1.20
CA TRP A 83 -4.94 1.61 -0.45
C TRP A 83 -4.69 1.96 1.02
N VAL A 84 -5.39 2.98 1.50
CA VAL A 84 -5.47 3.34 2.92
C VAL A 84 -6.58 2.49 3.55
N LEU A 85 -6.29 1.95 4.73
CA LEU A 85 -7.16 1.06 5.47
C LEU A 85 -7.77 1.81 6.65
N ASP A 86 -9.05 1.57 6.94
CA ASP A 86 -9.71 2.06 8.13
C ASP A 86 -10.76 1.05 8.63
N GLU A 87 -11.50 1.43 9.68
CA GLU A 87 -12.59 0.60 10.23
C GLU A 87 -13.79 0.45 9.28
N GLU A 88 -13.94 1.34 8.29
CA GLU A 88 -15.04 1.35 7.32
C GLU A 88 -14.70 0.53 6.06
N GLY A 89 -13.42 0.32 5.77
CA GLY A 89 -12.93 -0.53 4.69
C GLY A 89 -11.59 -0.07 4.11
N VAL A 90 -11.54 0.00 2.78
CA VAL A 90 -10.34 0.44 2.03
C VAL A 90 -10.69 1.55 1.06
N ALA A 91 -9.82 2.55 0.96
CA ALA A 91 -9.92 3.64 0.01
C ALA A 91 -8.62 3.78 -0.78
N PHE A 92 -8.72 3.92 -2.11
CA PHE A 92 -7.54 4.19 -2.93
C PHE A 92 -7.27 5.69 -2.96
N VAL A 93 -6.07 6.06 -2.56
CA VAL A 93 -5.56 7.43 -2.62
C VAL A 93 -4.48 7.49 -3.71
N PRO A 94 -4.72 8.22 -4.81
CA PRO A 94 -3.72 8.39 -5.88
C PRO A 94 -2.45 9.08 -5.37
N ALA A 95 -1.32 8.85 -6.06
CA ALA A 95 -0.02 9.35 -5.62
C ALA A 95 0.06 10.88 -5.42
N ASP A 96 -0.62 11.67 -6.25
CA ASP A 96 -0.65 13.13 -6.10
C ASP A 96 -1.32 13.53 -4.77
N GLU A 97 -2.49 12.96 -4.47
CA GLU A 97 -3.26 13.22 -3.25
C GLU A 97 -2.57 12.67 -1.99
N PHE A 98 -1.93 11.50 -2.09
CA PHE A 98 -1.22 10.88 -0.98
C PHE A 98 -0.05 11.74 -0.50
N ARG A 99 0.74 12.27 -1.45
CA ARG A 99 1.91 13.13 -1.15
C ARG A 99 1.50 14.49 -0.59
N GLU A 100 0.37 15.03 -1.03
CA GLU A 100 -0.18 16.27 -0.46
C GLU A 100 -0.59 16.06 1.00
N SER A 101 -1.17 14.90 1.33
CA SER A 101 -1.62 14.55 2.69
C SER A 101 -0.47 14.37 3.69
N GLU A 102 0.67 13.83 3.26
CA GLU A 102 1.89 13.76 4.10
C GLU A 102 2.56 15.13 4.33
N THR A 103 2.26 16.12 3.48
CA THR A 103 2.92 17.43 3.50
C THR A 103 2.22 18.45 4.41
N GLU A 104 1.03 18.16 4.95
CA GLU A 104 0.33 19.05 5.89
C GLU A 104 0.87 18.89 7.32
N PRO A 105 1.69 19.82 7.85
CA PRO A 105 2.09 19.79 9.24
C PRO A 105 0.96 20.39 10.09
N SER A 106 0.52 19.64 11.10
CA SER A 106 -0.30 20.18 12.20
C SER A 106 0.44 21.24 13.01
#